data_AF-A0AAD7DKS1-F1
#
_entry.id   AF-A0AAD7DKS1-F1
#
_cell.length_a   1.000
_cell.length_b   1.000
_cell.length_c   1.000
_cell.angle_alpha   90.00
_cell.angle_beta   90.00
_cell.angle_gamma   90.00
#
_symmetry.space_group_name_H-M   'P 1'
#
loop_
_entity.id
_entity.type
_entity.pdbx_description
1 polymer ?
#
loop_
_entity_poly.entity_id
_entity_poly.type
_entity_poly.pdbx_seq_one_letter_code
_entity_poly.pdbx_strand_id
1 'polypeptide(L)'
;MAYNYRISTMPSYSKIYRSLEGLSTEEALVTLNHGRDPTKAGILLFDNVQNLARIRDLRIGRENHMNVGMSGLWVEASDSTDVAVFDLNDKQRFIANSQRADLTVDTLLGFLDQEEANATGYLEWMEVLVRCTKPLNHYMAEVSARYRATAKLVIPLQKFVVHPLAASGKKQTIPSEFKDGLLDFLAQVGQLPADYILRKLIIGGDGLSYAMVLQLQAYLQFHKDPFKSFEILEPQLQVWHTKWTDLIRIFQTHWGRVSGKSTNPASLGHSAGKIGRAAPSNMKKVEFYPGSQLVHLVLDARMLDCWRFIASGNRQEGGH
;
A
#
# COMPACT_ATOMS: atom_id res chain seq x y z
N MET A 1 6.86 -8.48 56.59
CA MET A 1 6.46 -7.80 55.33
C MET A 1 7.71 -7.70 54.45
N ALA A 2 7.81 -8.54 53.42
CA ALA A 2 8.95 -8.54 52.50
C ALA A 2 8.55 -7.87 51.18
N TYR A 3 9.15 -6.73 50.87
CA TYR A 3 9.02 -6.05 49.60
C TYR A 3 9.86 -6.81 48.56
N ASN A 4 9.20 -7.63 47.73
CA ASN A 4 9.82 -8.33 46.61
C ASN A 4 10.12 -7.34 45.47
N TYR A 5 11.24 -6.62 45.54
CA TYR A 5 11.76 -5.90 44.38
C TYR A 5 12.34 -6.92 43.40
N ARG A 6 11.69 -7.09 42.24
CA ARG A 6 12.30 -7.77 41.09
C ARG A 6 13.44 -6.87 40.57
N ILE A 7 14.67 -7.11 41.01
CA ILE A 7 15.86 -6.57 40.36
C ILE A 7 15.93 -7.27 38.99
N SER A 8 15.42 -6.62 37.96
CA SER A 8 15.57 -7.10 36.59
C SER A 8 17.04 -6.93 36.19
N THR A 9 17.74 -8.03 35.96
CA THR A 9 19.10 -8.04 35.40
C THR A 9 19.02 -7.68 33.92
N MET A 10 18.84 -6.40 33.61
CA MET A 10 18.87 -5.90 32.25
C MET A 10 20.33 -5.73 31.79
N PRO A 11 20.70 -6.19 30.57
CA PRO A 11 21.98 -5.84 29.98
C PRO A 11 22.17 -4.32 29.95
N SER A 12 23.41 -3.84 30.07
CA SER A 12 23.66 -2.40 29.98
C SER A 12 23.13 -1.84 28.66
N TYR A 13 22.59 -0.63 28.68
CA TYR A 13 22.13 0.05 27.46
C TYR A 13 23.22 0.09 26.38
N SER A 14 24.49 0.26 26.77
CA SER A 14 25.64 0.20 25.87
C SER A 14 25.81 -1.15 25.18
N LYS A 15 25.55 -2.27 25.88
CA LYS A 15 25.58 -3.62 25.29
C LYS A 15 24.45 -3.80 24.29
N ILE A 16 23.23 -3.38 24.64
CA ILE A 16 22.07 -3.46 23.75
C ILE A 16 22.33 -2.64 22.50
N TYR A 17 22.79 -1.39 22.65
CA TYR A 17 23.09 -0.49 21.54
C TYR A 17 24.14 -1.07 20.58
N ARG A 18 25.29 -1.53 21.10
CA ARG A 18 26.33 -2.18 20.26
C ARG A 18 25.83 -3.45 19.57
N SER A 19 24.95 -4.21 20.22
CA SER A 19 24.37 -5.41 19.62
C SER A 19 23.46 -5.04 18.45
N LEU A 20 22.62 -3.99 18.60
CA LEU A 20 21.78 -3.48 17.52
C LEU A 20 22.59 -2.90 16.37
N GLU A 21 23.69 -2.21 16.66
CA GLU A 21 24.63 -1.70 15.65
C GLU A 21 25.29 -2.85 14.86
N GLY A 22 25.70 -3.91 15.54
CA GLY A 22 26.21 -5.13 14.91
C GLY A 22 25.17 -5.78 13.99
N LEU A 23 23.94 -5.98 14.47
CA LEU A 23 22.83 -6.51 13.66
C LEU A 23 22.52 -5.62 12.46
N SER A 24 22.54 -4.30 12.61
CA SER A 24 22.32 -3.36 11.51
C SER A 24 23.42 -3.44 10.45
N THR A 25 24.67 -3.68 10.87
CA THR A 25 25.81 -3.83 9.95
C THR A 25 25.69 -5.13 9.16
N GLU A 26 25.32 -6.23 9.83
CA GLU A 26 25.07 -7.52 9.19
C GLU A 26 23.91 -7.42 8.19
N GLU A 27 22.79 -6.82 8.58
CA GLU A 27 21.62 -6.63 7.73
C GLU A 27 21.94 -5.77 6.49
N ALA A 28 22.77 -4.73 6.63
CA ALA A 28 23.21 -3.92 5.50
C ALA A 28 24.05 -4.73 4.49
N LEU A 29 24.92 -5.64 4.96
CA LEU A 29 25.68 -6.53 4.08
C LEU A 29 24.78 -7.54 3.37
N VAL A 30 23.81 -8.12 4.08
CA VAL A 30 22.80 -9.01 3.49
C VAL A 30 22.04 -8.27 2.39
N THR A 31 21.52 -7.08 2.69
CA THR A 31 20.76 -6.27 1.74
C THR A 31 21.57 -5.93 0.49
N LEU A 32 22.84 -5.54 0.66
CA LEU A 32 23.76 -5.25 -0.44
C LEU A 32 23.94 -6.50 -1.32
N ASN A 33 24.21 -7.65 -0.72
CA ASN A 33 24.40 -8.90 -1.45
C ASN A 33 23.14 -9.30 -2.25
N HIS A 34 21.95 -9.14 -1.66
CA HIS A 34 20.69 -9.43 -2.35
C HIS A 34 20.42 -8.45 -3.50
N GLY A 35 20.67 -7.16 -3.29
CA GLY A 35 20.52 -6.16 -4.36
C GLY A 35 21.48 -6.38 -5.53
N ARG A 36 22.65 -7.00 -5.27
CA ARG A 36 23.69 -7.38 -6.25
C ARG A 36 23.49 -8.75 -6.88
N ASP A 37 22.52 -9.54 -6.44
CA ASP A 37 22.27 -10.86 -6.98
C ASP A 37 21.43 -10.75 -8.28
N PRO A 38 21.97 -11.17 -9.45
CA PRO A 38 21.22 -11.11 -10.71
C PRO A 38 20.07 -12.12 -10.76
N THR A 39 20.05 -13.11 -9.87
CA THR A 39 19.00 -14.14 -9.78
C THR A 39 17.87 -13.78 -8.83
N LYS A 40 18.01 -12.68 -8.08
CA LYS A 40 16.98 -12.17 -7.16
C LYS A 40 16.47 -10.83 -7.62
N ALA A 41 15.18 -10.60 -7.45
CA ALA A 41 14.57 -9.29 -7.64
C ALA A 41 14.04 -8.75 -6.30
N GLY A 42 13.79 -7.46 -6.24
CA GLY A 42 13.16 -6.84 -5.09
C GLY A 42 12.56 -5.50 -5.42
N ILE A 43 11.84 -4.97 -4.45
CA ILE A 43 11.13 -3.71 -4.52
C ILE A 43 11.72 -2.80 -3.47
N LEU A 44 12.15 -1.61 -3.90
CA LEU A 44 12.58 -0.56 -3.00
C LEU A 44 11.35 0.26 -2.60
N LEU A 45 10.93 0.15 -1.34
CA LEU A 45 9.83 0.95 -0.79
C LEU A 45 10.41 2.07 0.06
N PHE A 46 9.88 3.27 -0.03
CA PHE A 46 10.21 4.33 0.92
C PHE A 46 9.02 5.22 1.20
N ASP A 47 9.09 5.91 2.34
CA ASP A 47 8.11 6.91 2.74
C ASP A 47 8.77 8.03 3.54
N ASN A 48 8.08 9.15 3.67
CA ASN A 48 8.45 10.24 4.56
C ASN A 48 8.33 9.78 6.02
N VAL A 49 9.38 10.04 6.79
CA VAL A 49 9.36 9.83 8.24
C VAL A 49 9.47 11.17 8.96
N GLN A 50 8.55 11.37 9.91
CA GLN A 50 8.48 12.57 10.72
C GLN A 50 8.57 12.19 12.19
N ASN A 51 9.56 12.74 12.89
CA ASN A 51 9.71 12.56 14.32
C ASN A 51 9.70 13.92 15.01
N LEU A 52 8.69 14.15 15.86
CA LEU A 52 8.65 15.34 16.71
C LEU A 52 9.62 15.15 17.87
N ALA A 53 10.82 15.73 17.75
CA ALA A 53 11.81 15.77 18.81
C ALA A 53 11.32 16.70 19.91
N ARG A 54 10.61 16.11 20.87
CA ARG A 54 10.09 16.83 22.03
C ARG A 54 11.22 17.11 23.01
N ILE A 55 11.45 18.39 23.27
CA ILE A 55 12.37 18.80 24.31
C ILE A 55 11.66 18.66 25.65
N ARG A 56 12.24 17.86 26.55
CA ARG A 56 11.73 17.64 27.91
C ARG A 56 12.33 18.62 28.93
N ASP A 57 13.40 19.31 28.57
CA ASP A 57 14.11 20.28 29.40
C ASP A 57 13.69 21.71 29.01
N LEU A 58 12.97 22.38 29.89
CA LEU A 58 12.32 23.69 29.67
C LEU A 58 13.29 24.89 29.68
N ARG A 59 14.58 24.66 29.44
CA ARG A 59 15.56 25.75 29.36
C ARG A 59 15.30 26.64 28.16
N ILE A 60 15.52 27.94 28.35
CA ILE A 60 15.38 28.97 27.32
C ILE A 60 16.21 28.59 26.08
N GLY A 61 15.63 28.78 24.90
CA GLY A 61 16.27 28.49 23.61
C GLY A 61 16.14 27.05 23.12
N ARG A 62 15.37 26.20 23.82
CA ARG A 62 15.09 24.85 23.39
C ARG A 62 13.64 24.70 22.95
N GLU A 63 13.45 24.53 21.65
CA GLU A 63 12.13 24.36 21.05
C GLU A 63 11.94 22.95 20.50
N ASN A 64 10.69 22.49 20.51
CA ASN A 64 10.32 21.27 19.81
C ASN A 64 10.56 21.49 18.32
N HIS A 65 11.27 20.56 17.70
CA HIS A 65 11.49 20.57 16.26
C HIS A 65 11.01 19.26 15.65
N MET A 66 10.49 19.35 14.42
CA MET A 66 10.09 18.20 13.65
C MET A 66 11.27 17.76 12.78
N ASN A 67 11.83 16.60 13.09
CA ASN A 67 12.79 15.94 12.21
C ASN A 67 12.02 15.31 11.07
N VAL A 68 12.37 15.70 9.84
CA VAL A 68 11.77 15.19 8.61
C VAL A 68 12.87 14.51 7.81
N GLY A 69 12.59 13.32 7.31
CA GLY A 69 13.50 12.55 6.49
C GLY A 69 12.76 11.50 5.66
N MET A 70 13.51 10.55 5.12
CA MET A 70 12.99 9.43 4.36
C MET A 70 13.46 8.12 4.99
N SER A 71 12.60 7.11 5.04
CA SER A 71 12.97 5.76 5.43
C SER A 71 12.66 4.81 4.31
N GLY A 72 13.57 3.86 4.06
CA GLY A 72 13.44 2.87 3.00
C GLY A 72 13.38 1.44 3.54
N LEU A 73 12.85 0.55 2.73
CA LEU A 73 12.84 -0.89 2.91
C LEU A 73 13.20 -1.53 1.56
N TRP A 74 14.05 -2.55 1.58
CA TRP A 74 14.19 -3.48 0.46
C TRP A 74 13.32 -4.70 0.74
N VAL A 75 12.36 -4.97 -0.14
CA VAL A 75 11.47 -6.13 -0.03
C VAL A 75 11.84 -7.13 -1.11
N GLU A 76 12.25 -8.34 -0.71
CA GLU A 76 12.57 -9.38 -1.67
C GLU A 76 11.31 -9.79 -2.45
N ALA A 77 11.47 -9.98 -3.76
CA ALA A 77 10.45 -10.64 -4.56
C ALA A 77 10.37 -12.12 -4.14
N SER A 78 9.19 -12.72 -4.30
CA SER A 78 9.01 -14.17 -4.03
C SER A 78 9.96 -15.00 -4.89
N ASP A 79 10.34 -16.19 -4.42
CA ASP A 79 11.17 -17.12 -5.18
C ASP A 79 10.51 -17.56 -6.51
N SER A 80 9.18 -17.45 -6.60
CA SER A 80 8.41 -17.70 -7.82
C SER A 80 8.43 -16.56 -8.84
N THR A 81 9.04 -15.41 -8.51
CA THR A 81 9.06 -14.25 -9.40
C THR A 81 10.07 -14.46 -10.52
N ASP A 82 9.61 -14.40 -11.77
CA ASP A 82 10.49 -14.39 -12.93
C ASP A 82 11.28 -13.07 -13.01
N VAL A 83 12.61 -13.16 -12.88
CA VAL A 83 13.51 -12.01 -12.93
C VAL A 83 13.58 -11.40 -14.33
N ALA A 84 13.25 -12.16 -15.39
CA ALA A 84 13.24 -11.64 -16.76
C ALA A 84 12.24 -10.48 -16.94
N VAL A 85 11.17 -10.44 -16.13
CA VAL A 85 10.21 -9.32 -16.12
C VAL A 85 10.87 -7.98 -15.78
N PHE A 86 12.02 -8.00 -15.11
CA PHE A 86 12.79 -6.81 -14.75
C PHE A 86 13.81 -6.40 -15.82
N ASP A 87 13.88 -7.05 -16.99
CA ASP A 87 14.80 -6.63 -18.05
C ASP A 87 14.48 -5.20 -18.52
N LEU A 88 15.50 -4.34 -18.48
CA LEU A 88 15.41 -2.97 -18.94
C LEU A 88 15.40 -2.89 -20.47
N ASN A 89 16.11 -3.77 -21.15
CA ASN A 89 16.18 -3.78 -22.61
C ASN A 89 14.81 -4.09 -23.21
N ASP A 90 14.09 -5.06 -22.63
CA ASP A 90 12.71 -5.36 -23.02
C ASP A 90 11.81 -4.12 -22.95
N LYS A 91 11.88 -3.34 -21.86
CA LYS A 91 11.16 -2.06 -21.74
C LYS A 91 11.56 -1.08 -22.83
N GLN A 92 12.86 -0.91 -23.08
CA GLN A 92 13.35 -0.03 -24.15
C GLN A 92 12.84 -0.44 -25.52
N ARG A 93 12.81 -1.74 -25.83
CA ARG A 93 12.22 -2.25 -27.09
C ARG A 93 10.74 -1.90 -27.20
N PHE A 94 9.96 -2.08 -26.13
CA PHE A 94 8.53 -1.73 -26.13
C PHE A 94 8.29 -0.23 -26.34
N ILE A 95 9.12 0.61 -25.74
CA ILE A 95 9.08 2.07 -25.93
C ILE A 95 9.42 2.42 -27.39
N ALA A 96 10.50 1.85 -27.93
CA ALA A 96 10.92 2.09 -29.31
C ALA A 96 9.84 1.68 -30.32
N ASN A 97 9.15 0.57 -30.06
CA ASN A 97 8.03 0.09 -30.89
C ASN A 97 6.77 0.97 -30.79
N SER A 98 6.72 1.93 -29.85
CA SER A 98 5.62 2.89 -29.70
C SER A 98 4.22 2.26 -29.64
N GLN A 99 4.09 1.02 -29.14
CA GLN A 99 2.83 0.27 -29.12
C GLN A 99 1.70 0.98 -28.36
N ARG A 100 2.04 1.93 -27.48
CA ARG A 100 1.06 2.78 -26.79
C ARG A 100 0.26 3.67 -27.73
N ALA A 101 0.78 3.98 -28.92
CA ALA A 101 0.10 4.80 -29.92
C ALA A 101 -1.18 4.12 -30.46
N ASP A 102 -1.20 2.79 -30.47
CA ASP A 102 -2.31 1.98 -30.98
C ASP A 102 -3.31 1.56 -29.88
N LEU A 103 -3.07 1.99 -28.63
CA LEU A 103 -3.89 1.59 -27.49
C LEU A 103 -5.25 2.29 -27.52
N THR A 104 -6.32 1.52 -27.71
CA THR A 104 -7.71 2.04 -27.67
C THR A 104 -8.38 1.80 -26.32
N VAL A 105 -9.49 2.50 -26.05
CA VAL A 105 -10.34 2.24 -24.87
C VAL A 105 -10.84 0.79 -24.88
N ASP A 106 -11.25 0.27 -26.03
CA ASP A 106 -11.72 -1.11 -26.17
C ASP A 106 -10.61 -2.13 -25.87
N THR A 107 -9.36 -1.81 -26.25
CA THR A 107 -8.20 -2.64 -25.90
C THR A 107 -8.00 -2.68 -24.39
N LEU A 108 -8.09 -1.53 -23.73
CA LEU A 108 -7.98 -1.43 -22.27
C LEU A 108 -9.11 -2.16 -21.55
N LEU A 109 -10.35 -2.04 -22.04
CA LEU A 109 -11.49 -2.77 -21.51
C LEU A 109 -11.35 -4.28 -21.76
N GLY A 110 -10.77 -4.68 -22.89
CA GLY A 110 -10.45 -6.08 -23.20
C GLY A 110 -9.37 -6.68 -22.29
N PHE A 111 -8.54 -5.87 -21.63
CA PHE A 111 -7.62 -6.34 -20.59
C PHE A 111 -8.33 -6.67 -19.28
N LEU A 112 -9.55 -6.15 -19.08
CA LEU A 112 -10.34 -6.46 -17.91
C LEU A 112 -11.10 -7.76 -18.14
N ASP A 113 -10.87 -8.71 -17.25
CA ASP A 113 -11.63 -9.94 -17.23
C ASP A 113 -13.02 -9.68 -16.63
N GLN A 114 -13.94 -9.17 -17.46
CA GLN A 114 -15.26 -8.77 -17.00
C GLN A 114 -16.06 -9.96 -16.46
N GLU A 115 -15.82 -11.16 -16.99
CA GLU A 115 -16.45 -12.39 -16.51
C GLU A 115 -15.98 -12.72 -15.08
N GLU A 116 -14.67 -12.71 -14.82
CA GLU A 116 -14.11 -12.89 -13.48
C GLU A 116 -14.59 -11.79 -12.51
N ALA A 117 -14.62 -10.53 -12.96
CA ALA A 117 -15.10 -9.41 -12.15
C ALA A 117 -16.57 -9.58 -11.75
N ASN A 118 -17.43 -9.98 -12.70
CA ASN A 118 -18.84 -10.26 -12.44
C ASN A 118 -19.01 -11.46 -11.51
N ALA A 119 -18.28 -12.56 -11.75
CA ALA A 119 -18.32 -13.75 -10.90
C ALA A 119 -17.90 -13.43 -9.46
N THR A 120 -16.82 -12.67 -9.27
CA THR A 120 -16.36 -12.18 -7.97
C THR A 120 -17.42 -11.31 -7.32
N GLY A 121 -18.04 -10.41 -8.08
CA GLY A 121 -19.16 -9.59 -7.61
C GLY A 121 -20.34 -10.43 -7.11
N TYR A 122 -20.78 -11.43 -7.87
CA TYR A 122 -21.86 -12.32 -7.45
C TYR A 122 -21.52 -13.11 -6.19
N LEU A 123 -20.27 -13.58 -6.08
CA LEU A 123 -19.79 -14.29 -4.90
C LEU A 123 -19.78 -13.38 -3.66
N GLU A 124 -19.49 -12.08 -3.80
CA GLU A 124 -19.55 -11.11 -2.68
C GLU A 124 -20.97 -10.97 -2.16
N TRP A 125 -21.95 -10.88 -3.07
CA TRP A 125 -23.37 -10.87 -2.71
C TRP A 125 -23.82 -12.13 -1.97
N MET A 126 -23.31 -13.29 -2.38
CA MET A 126 -23.60 -14.56 -1.72
C MET A 126 -22.88 -14.71 -0.38
N GLU A 127 -21.62 -14.28 -0.29
CA GLU A 127 -20.85 -14.33 0.94
C GLU A 127 -21.53 -13.49 2.03
N VAL A 128 -21.91 -12.25 1.72
CA VAL A 128 -22.61 -11.38 2.68
C VAL A 128 -23.90 -12.04 3.18
N LEU A 129 -24.71 -12.61 2.27
CA LEU A 129 -25.96 -13.30 2.64
C LEU A 129 -25.69 -14.49 3.56
N VAL A 130 -24.77 -15.36 3.18
CA VAL A 130 -24.42 -16.58 3.91
C VAL A 130 -23.81 -16.24 5.27
N ARG A 131 -22.82 -15.35 5.31
CA ARG A 131 -22.10 -14.92 6.53
C ARG A 131 -23.01 -14.30 7.57
N CYS A 132 -24.00 -13.51 7.14
CA CYS A 132 -24.88 -12.78 8.06
C CYS A 132 -26.16 -13.55 8.43
N THR A 133 -26.47 -14.65 7.74
CA THR A 133 -27.70 -15.43 7.94
C THR A 133 -27.36 -16.80 8.51
N LYS A 134 -27.39 -16.94 9.84
CA LYS A 134 -27.00 -18.17 10.57
C LYS A 134 -27.50 -19.48 9.94
N PRO A 135 -28.78 -19.62 9.50
CA PRO A 135 -29.23 -20.85 8.84
C PRO A 135 -28.47 -21.23 7.56
N LEU A 136 -27.93 -20.25 6.84
CA LEU A 136 -27.22 -20.44 5.58
C LEU A 136 -25.71 -20.66 5.75
N ASN A 137 -25.15 -20.48 6.96
CA ASN A 137 -23.70 -20.57 7.23
C ASN A 137 -23.04 -21.87 6.71
N HIS A 138 -23.79 -22.96 6.60
CA HIS A 138 -23.27 -24.23 6.09
C HIS A 138 -22.81 -24.15 4.61
N TYR A 139 -23.29 -23.17 3.83
CA TYR A 139 -22.83 -22.91 2.46
C TYR A 139 -21.51 -22.14 2.39
N MET A 140 -20.98 -21.62 3.51
CA MET A 140 -19.79 -20.78 3.52
C MET A 140 -18.57 -21.49 2.92
N ALA A 141 -18.45 -22.80 3.16
CA ALA A 141 -17.38 -23.62 2.60
C ALA A 141 -17.45 -23.68 1.06
N GLU A 142 -18.65 -23.80 0.50
CA GLU A 142 -18.87 -23.84 -0.95
C GLU A 142 -18.61 -22.46 -1.58
N VAL A 143 -19.12 -21.38 -0.99
CA VAL A 143 -18.87 -20.01 -1.46
C VAL A 143 -17.36 -19.72 -1.46
N SER A 144 -16.66 -20.08 -0.38
CA SER A 144 -15.19 -19.93 -0.29
C SER A 144 -14.45 -20.77 -1.33
N ALA A 145 -14.94 -21.98 -1.63
CA ALA A 145 -14.35 -22.82 -2.67
C ALA A 145 -14.52 -22.20 -4.06
N ARG A 146 -15.70 -21.60 -4.35
CA ARG A 146 -15.95 -20.89 -5.60
C ARG A 146 -15.07 -19.65 -5.74
N TYR A 147 -14.87 -18.86 -4.68
CA TYR A 147 -13.91 -17.75 -4.70
C TYR A 147 -12.50 -18.18 -5.11
N ARG A 148 -12.01 -19.28 -4.52
CA ARG A 148 -10.69 -19.83 -4.86
C ARG A 148 -10.61 -20.34 -6.29
N ALA A 149 -11.70 -20.88 -6.82
CA ALA A 149 -11.77 -21.36 -8.21
C ALA A 149 -11.90 -20.23 -9.23
N THR A 150 -12.50 -19.09 -8.86
CA THR A 150 -12.66 -17.92 -9.73
C THR A 150 -11.40 -17.07 -9.82
N ALA A 151 -10.58 -17.01 -8.77
CA ALA A 151 -9.38 -16.17 -8.73
C ALA A 151 -8.32 -16.61 -9.77
N LYS A 152 -8.03 -15.77 -10.76
CA LYS A 152 -7.02 -16.06 -11.80
C LYS A 152 -5.60 -15.66 -11.38
N LEU A 153 -5.46 -14.58 -10.62
CA LEU A 153 -4.19 -14.06 -10.14
C LEU A 153 -3.95 -14.42 -8.67
N VAL A 154 -3.78 -15.72 -8.40
CA VAL A 154 -3.48 -16.20 -7.05
C VAL A 154 -2.03 -15.86 -6.70
N ILE A 155 -1.84 -14.87 -5.84
CA ILE A 155 -0.54 -14.58 -5.26
C ILE A 155 -0.27 -15.67 -4.20
N PRO A 156 0.86 -16.40 -4.27
CA PRO A 156 1.23 -17.36 -3.25
C PRO A 156 1.24 -16.71 -1.87
N LEU A 157 0.66 -17.38 -0.87
CA LEU A 157 0.73 -16.90 0.52
C LEU A 157 2.13 -17.17 1.07
N GLN A 158 3.06 -16.28 0.74
CA GLN A 158 4.43 -16.30 1.23
C GLN A 158 4.69 -15.06 2.07
N LYS A 159 5.42 -15.25 3.18
CA LYS A 159 5.93 -14.13 3.95
C LYS A 159 7.03 -13.45 3.15
N PHE A 160 6.87 -12.16 2.87
CA PHE A 160 7.95 -11.36 2.29
C PHE A 160 9.11 -11.21 3.28
N VAL A 161 10.33 -11.30 2.76
CA VAL A 161 11.54 -10.91 3.50
C VAL A 161 11.74 -9.41 3.29
N VAL A 162 11.87 -8.69 4.39
CA VAL A 162 11.93 -7.23 4.41
C VAL A 162 13.21 -6.82 5.12
N HIS A 163 14.02 -6.04 4.43
CA HIS A 163 15.29 -5.53 4.91
C HIS A 163 15.18 -4.02 5.14
N PRO A 164 15.29 -3.55 6.39
CA PRO A 164 15.25 -2.13 6.67
C PRO A 164 16.50 -1.42 6.14
N LEU A 165 16.30 -0.28 5.48
CA LEU A 165 17.38 0.59 5.03
C LEU A 165 17.66 1.68 6.06
N ALA A 166 18.88 2.20 6.08
CA ALA A 166 19.24 3.35 6.90
C ALA A 166 18.46 4.58 6.43
N ALA A 167 17.83 5.29 7.37
CA ALA A 167 17.05 6.47 7.06
C ALA A 167 17.94 7.61 6.54
N SER A 168 17.38 8.41 5.62
CA SER A 168 18.04 9.57 5.03
C SER A 168 17.47 10.86 5.61
N GLY A 169 18.33 11.81 5.97
CA GLY A 169 17.92 13.14 6.45
C GLY A 169 17.38 14.07 5.35
N LYS A 170 17.21 13.55 4.13
CA LYS A 170 16.77 14.27 2.94
C LYS A 170 15.25 14.43 2.90
N LYS A 171 14.78 15.53 2.33
CA LYS A 171 13.35 15.83 2.21
C LYS A 171 12.80 15.42 0.86
N GLN A 172 11.79 14.55 0.90
CA GLN A 172 11.06 14.09 -0.27
C GLN A 172 10.40 15.22 -1.08
N THR A 173 10.05 16.33 -0.44
CA THR A 173 9.38 17.48 -1.09
C THR A 173 10.32 18.37 -1.90
N ILE A 174 11.63 18.17 -1.79
CA ILE A 174 12.64 18.98 -2.48
C ILE A 174 13.33 18.10 -3.52
N PRO A 175 13.15 18.35 -4.84
CA PRO A 175 13.63 17.42 -5.89
C PRO A 175 15.12 17.07 -5.83
N SER A 176 15.98 18.03 -5.48
CA SER A 176 17.43 17.79 -5.33
C SER A 176 17.75 16.89 -4.14
N GLU A 177 17.15 17.14 -2.98
CA GLU A 177 17.32 16.28 -1.81
C GLU A 177 16.70 14.90 -2.03
N PHE A 178 15.55 14.83 -2.70
CA PHE A 178 14.91 13.58 -3.05
C PHE A 178 15.79 12.74 -3.99
N LYS A 179 16.42 13.36 -5.00
CA LYS A 179 17.44 12.70 -5.83
C LYS A 179 18.59 12.14 -4.99
N ASP A 180 19.13 12.93 -4.05
CA ASP A 180 20.21 12.48 -3.17
C ASP A 180 19.76 11.29 -2.31
N GLY A 181 18.53 11.33 -1.77
CA GLY A 181 17.95 10.25 -0.99
C GLY A 181 17.75 8.97 -1.79
N LEU A 182 17.34 9.08 -3.07
CA LEU A 182 17.27 7.93 -3.98
C LEU A 182 18.64 7.32 -4.22
N LEU A 183 19.67 8.13 -4.46
CA LEU A 183 21.04 7.65 -4.65
C LEU A 183 21.60 6.96 -3.39
N ASP A 184 21.29 7.50 -2.22
CA ASP A 184 21.61 6.91 -0.92
C ASP A 184 20.98 5.51 -0.77
N PHE A 185 19.67 5.39 -0.99
CA PHE A 185 19.01 4.08 -0.93
C PHE A 185 19.50 3.10 -2.00
N LEU A 186 19.77 3.56 -3.23
CA LEU A 186 20.37 2.74 -4.28
C LEU A 186 21.73 2.20 -3.87
N ALA A 187 22.58 3.04 -3.26
CA ALA A 187 23.89 2.62 -2.76
C ALA A 187 23.77 1.57 -1.65
N GLN A 188 22.79 1.71 -0.74
CA GLN A 188 22.54 0.74 0.33
C GLN A 188 22.10 -0.64 -0.19
N VAL A 189 21.49 -0.72 -1.39
CA VAL A 189 21.17 -1.98 -2.08
C VAL A 189 22.23 -2.36 -3.13
N GLY A 190 23.41 -1.74 -3.09
CA GLY A 190 24.56 -2.08 -3.93
C GLY A 190 24.49 -1.58 -5.39
N GLN A 191 23.59 -0.65 -5.71
CA GLN A 191 23.52 -0.03 -7.03
C GLN A 191 24.31 1.28 -7.01
N LEU A 192 25.50 1.30 -7.61
CA LEU A 192 26.40 2.45 -7.61
C LEU A 192 26.58 3.03 -9.03
N PRO A 193 26.97 4.31 -9.15
CA PRO A 193 27.34 4.86 -10.45
C PRO A 193 28.44 4.03 -11.12
N ALA A 194 28.22 3.64 -12.38
CA ALA A 194 29.11 2.76 -13.16
C ALA A 194 29.28 1.32 -12.63
N ASP A 195 28.63 0.95 -11.52
CA ASP A 195 28.60 -0.41 -10.99
C ASP A 195 27.19 -0.75 -10.50
N TYR A 196 26.32 -1.12 -11.44
CA TYR A 196 24.93 -1.47 -11.18
C TYR A 196 24.48 -2.59 -12.13
N ILE A 197 23.41 -3.29 -11.75
CA ILE A 197 22.78 -4.29 -12.61
C ILE A 197 21.85 -3.56 -13.56
N LEU A 198 22.04 -3.77 -14.87
CA LEU A 198 21.19 -3.17 -15.90
C LEU A 198 19.81 -3.85 -15.92
N ARG A 199 18.97 -3.50 -14.95
CA ARG A 199 17.60 -4.00 -14.78
C ARG A 199 16.69 -2.90 -14.24
N LYS A 200 15.39 -3.09 -14.41
CA LYS A 200 14.37 -2.31 -13.73
C LYS A 200 14.39 -2.63 -12.24
N LEU A 201 14.34 -1.59 -11.44
CA LEU A 201 14.11 -1.64 -10.01
C LEU A 201 12.76 -0.98 -9.74
N ILE A 202 11.81 -1.77 -9.25
CA ILE A 202 10.52 -1.22 -8.83
C ILE A 202 10.76 -0.36 -7.60
N ILE A 203 10.26 0.86 -7.66
CA ILE A 203 10.37 1.81 -6.57
C ILE A 203 8.99 2.30 -6.12
N GLY A 204 8.68 2.05 -4.86
CA GLY A 204 7.37 2.26 -4.28
C GLY A 204 7.33 3.41 -3.30
N GLY A 205 6.22 4.15 -3.32
CA GLY A 205 5.90 5.15 -2.31
C GLY A 205 4.49 5.71 -2.45
N ASP A 206 4.27 6.86 -1.84
CA ASP A 206 3.03 7.63 -1.97
C ASP A 206 2.91 8.37 -3.32
N GLY A 207 1.81 9.10 -3.50
CA GLY A 207 1.55 9.84 -4.74
C GLY A 207 2.60 10.92 -5.03
N LEU A 208 3.15 11.55 -4.00
CA LEU A 208 4.22 12.54 -4.15
C LEU A 208 5.53 11.87 -4.60
N SER A 209 5.90 10.74 -3.97
CA SER A 209 7.07 9.94 -4.35
C SER A 209 7.03 9.56 -5.82
N TYR A 210 5.89 9.00 -6.24
CA TYR A 210 5.66 8.57 -7.61
C TYR A 210 5.86 9.73 -8.60
N ALA A 211 5.24 10.88 -8.33
CA ALA A 211 5.36 12.06 -9.18
C ALA A 211 6.80 12.61 -9.22
N MET A 212 7.50 12.61 -8.08
CA MET A 212 8.89 13.08 -8.01
C MET A 212 9.85 12.19 -8.80
N VAL A 213 9.68 10.85 -8.77
CA VAL A 213 10.52 9.93 -9.58
C VAL A 213 10.30 10.21 -11.07
N LEU A 214 9.05 10.33 -11.52
CA LEU A 214 8.74 10.66 -12.91
C LEU A 214 9.33 12.01 -13.33
N GLN A 215 9.23 13.02 -12.46
CA GLN A 215 9.81 14.34 -12.71
C GLN A 215 11.34 14.25 -12.85
N LEU A 216 12.01 13.49 -11.99
CA LEU A 216 13.45 13.29 -12.08
C LEU A 216 13.85 12.54 -13.34
N GLN A 217 13.12 11.50 -13.75
CA GLN A 217 13.36 10.80 -15.01
C GLN A 217 13.21 11.72 -16.22
N ALA A 218 12.14 12.52 -16.26
CA ALA A 218 11.95 13.50 -17.33
C ALA A 218 13.06 14.56 -17.36
N TYR A 219 13.55 15.00 -16.20
CA TYR A 219 14.64 15.97 -16.11
C TYR A 219 15.99 15.38 -16.51
N LEU A 220 16.27 14.13 -16.12
CA LEU A 220 17.56 13.46 -16.31
C LEU A 220 17.63 12.61 -17.60
N GLN A 221 16.57 12.59 -18.42
CA GLN A 221 16.45 11.76 -19.62
C GLN A 221 17.60 11.92 -20.63
N PHE A 222 18.31 13.05 -20.61
CA PHE A 222 19.42 13.32 -21.54
C PHE A 222 20.75 12.67 -21.13
N HIS A 223 20.83 12.08 -19.94
CA HIS A 223 21.98 11.27 -19.55
C HIS A 223 21.98 9.95 -20.32
N LYS A 224 23.10 9.63 -20.97
CA LYS A 224 23.27 8.37 -21.72
C LYS A 224 23.32 7.12 -20.84
N ASP A 225 23.65 7.29 -19.56
CA ASP A 225 23.81 6.20 -18.60
C ASP A 225 22.47 5.96 -17.87
N PRO A 226 21.84 4.77 -18.02
CA PRO A 226 20.55 4.43 -17.40
C PRO A 226 20.46 4.68 -15.90
N PHE A 227 21.57 4.53 -15.17
CA PHE A 227 21.61 4.85 -13.74
C PHE A 227 21.46 6.36 -13.49
N LYS A 228 22.17 7.19 -14.27
CA LYS A 228 22.16 8.66 -14.12
C LYS A 228 20.87 9.30 -14.61
N SER A 229 20.19 8.70 -15.59
CA SER A 229 18.87 9.11 -16.05
C SER A 229 17.73 8.59 -15.17
N PHE A 230 18.05 7.72 -14.19
CA PHE A 230 17.10 6.94 -13.41
C PHE A 230 16.16 6.09 -14.27
N GLU A 231 16.55 5.72 -15.49
CA GLU A 231 15.77 4.83 -16.35
C GLU A 231 15.59 3.43 -15.74
N ILE A 232 16.56 3.02 -14.92
CA ILE A 232 16.48 1.79 -14.12
C ILE A 232 15.33 1.80 -13.11
N LEU A 233 14.76 2.95 -12.75
CA LEU A 233 13.67 3.01 -11.77
C LEU A 233 12.31 2.81 -12.47
N GLU A 234 11.48 1.94 -11.92
CA GLU A 234 10.08 1.79 -12.31
C GLU A 234 9.19 2.26 -11.15
N PRO A 235 8.69 3.50 -11.17
CA PRO A 235 7.88 4.01 -10.08
C PRO A 235 6.54 3.26 -10.01
N GLN A 236 6.15 2.83 -8.81
CA GLN A 236 4.89 2.17 -8.53
C GLN A 236 4.19 2.85 -7.36
N LEU A 237 2.94 3.28 -7.59
CA LEU A 237 2.10 3.78 -6.50
C LEU A 237 1.75 2.60 -5.58
N GLN A 238 2.06 2.71 -4.28
CA GLN A 238 1.74 1.63 -3.36
C GLN A 238 0.23 1.47 -3.22
N VAL A 239 -0.21 0.21 -3.35
CA VAL A 239 -1.64 -0.18 -3.33
C VAL A 239 -2.34 0.34 -2.08
N TRP A 240 -1.64 0.39 -0.94
CA TRP A 240 -2.19 0.95 0.29
C TRP A 240 -2.61 2.42 0.15
N HIS A 241 -1.77 3.29 -0.45
CA HIS A 241 -2.12 4.69 -0.68
C HIS A 241 -3.28 4.84 -1.68
N THR A 242 -3.32 3.98 -2.71
CA THR A 242 -4.42 3.95 -3.67
C THR A 242 -5.74 3.58 -3.00
N LYS A 243 -5.75 2.53 -2.17
CA LYS A 243 -6.91 2.11 -1.37
C LYS A 243 -7.36 3.23 -0.43
N TRP A 244 -6.43 3.94 0.20
CA TRP A 244 -6.77 5.02 1.11
C TRP A 244 -7.35 6.25 0.38
N THR A 245 -6.80 6.58 -0.78
CA THR A 245 -7.33 7.67 -1.62
C THR A 245 -8.73 7.33 -2.14
N ASP A 246 -8.96 6.08 -2.55
CA ASP A 246 -10.29 5.63 -2.94
C ASP A 246 -11.29 5.70 -1.77
N LEU A 247 -10.88 5.28 -0.57
CA LEU A 247 -11.71 5.43 0.63
C LEU A 247 -12.07 6.90 0.90
N ILE A 248 -11.12 7.81 0.79
CA ILE A 248 -11.36 9.25 0.92
C ILE A 248 -12.38 9.72 -0.11
N ARG A 249 -12.25 9.28 -1.37
CA ARG A 249 -13.20 9.59 -2.44
C ARG A 249 -14.60 9.07 -2.13
N ILE A 250 -14.74 7.84 -1.62
CA ILE A 250 -16.04 7.29 -1.19
C ILE A 250 -16.69 8.19 -0.14
N PHE A 251 -15.93 8.62 0.88
CA PHE A 251 -16.44 9.51 1.90
C PHE A 251 -16.85 10.87 1.32
N GLN A 252 -16.00 11.50 0.52
CA GLN A 252 -16.30 12.81 -0.08
C GLN A 252 -17.57 12.78 -0.94
N THR A 253 -17.75 11.74 -1.73
CA THR A 253 -18.89 11.60 -2.64
C THR A 253 -20.16 11.18 -1.91
N HIS A 254 -20.08 10.22 -0.98
CA HIS A 254 -21.25 9.53 -0.44
C HIS A 254 -21.60 9.90 1.01
N TRP A 255 -20.80 10.72 1.72
CA TRP A 255 -21.14 11.10 3.10
C TRP A 255 -22.48 11.83 3.21
N GLY A 256 -22.83 12.63 2.20
CA GLY A 256 -23.98 13.53 2.23
C GLY A 256 -23.59 14.93 2.71
N ARG A 257 -24.57 15.72 3.15
CA ARG A 257 -24.31 17.11 3.60
C ARG A 257 -23.45 17.10 4.88
N VAL A 258 -22.33 17.82 4.83
CA VAL A 258 -21.34 17.91 5.92
C VAL A 258 -21.90 18.61 7.18
N SER A 259 -22.86 19.52 7.00
CA SER A 259 -23.38 20.42 8.04
C SER A 259 -24.52 19.86 8.90
N GLY A 260 -24.63 18.54 9.07
CA GLY A 260 -25.62 17.96 9.98
C GLY A 260 -25.86 16.47 9.77
N LYS A 261 -26.71 15.87 10.61
CA LYS A 261 -27.21 14.50 10.42
C LYS A 261 -27.88 14.41 9.05
N SER A 262 -27.23 13.77 8.08
CA SER A 262 -27.81 13.56 6.77
C SER A 262 -29.16 12.84 6.91
N THR A 263 -30.22 13.42 6.36
CA THR A 263 -31.57 12.82 6.35
C THR A 263 -31.73 11.83 5.21
N ASN A 264 -30.86 11.87 4.20
CA ASN A 264 -30.92 10.98 3.05
C ASN A 264 -30.48 9.56 3.47
N PRO A 265 -31.39 8.57 3.48
CA PRO A 265 -31.06 7.20 3.87
C PRO A 265 -30.03 6.54 2.95
N ALA A 266 -29.86 7.01 1.71
CA ALA A 266 -28.86 6.47 0.78
C ALA A 266 -27.42 6.96 1.08
N SER A 267 -27.25 7.94 1.97
CA SER A 267 -25.93 8.48 2.29
C SER A 267 -25.18 7.64 3.34
N LEU A 268 -23.86 7.63 3.22
CA LEU A 268 -22.95 7.01 4.19
C LEU A 268 -23.07 7.69 5.56
N GLY A 269 -23.17 9.02 5.61
CA GLY A 269 -23.30 9.79 6.85
C GLY A 269 -24.61 9.54 7.59
N HIS A 270 -25.71 9.26 6.89
CA HIS A 270 -26.97 8.83 7.54
C HIS A 270 -26.77 7.48 8.24
N SER A 271 -26.23 6.51 7.52
CA SER A 271 -26.00 5.16 8.04
C SER A 271 -25.03 5.20 9.24
N ALA A 272 -23.95 5.98 9.14
CA ALA A 272 -23.01 6.23 10.22
C ALA A 272 -23.70 6.79 11.48
N GLY A 273 -24.55 7.80 11.32
CA GLY A 273 -25.30 8.39 12.43
C GLY A 273 -26.26 7.42 13.11
N LYS A 274 -26.88 6.50 12.36
CA LYS A 274 -27.77 5.45 12.91
C LYS A 274 -27.03 4.41 13.76
N ILE A 275 -25.76 4.16 13.46
CA ILE A 275 -24.92 3.22 14.23
C ILE A 275 -24.00 3.93 15.24
N GLY A 276 -24.23 5.23 15.52
CA GLY A 276 -23.48 5.98 16.52
C GLY A 276 -22.04 6.33 16.13
N ARG A 277 -21.69 6.32 14.83
CA ARG A 277 -20.37 6.73 14.35
C ARG A 277 -20.34 8.23 14.05
N ALA A 278 -19.37 8.93 14.64
CA ALA A 278 -19.14 10.35 14.39
C ALA A 278 -18.62 10.59 12.96
N ALA A 279 -18.87 11.78 12.44
CA ALA A 279 -18.28 12.19 11.17
C ALA A 279 -16.76 12.39 11.34
N PRO A 280 -15.95 12.04 10.31
CA PRO A 280 -14.56 12.46 10.27
C PRO A 280 -14.43 13.97 10.46
N SER A 281 -13.45 14.40 11.24
CA SER A 281 -13.14 15.82 11.42
C SER A 281 -12.71 16.49 10.10
N ASN A 282 -12.19 15.70 9.16
CA ASN A 282 -11.82 16.13 7.83
C ASN A 282 -12.11 15.04 6.79
N MET A 283 -13.05 15.29 5.88
CA MET A 283 -13.40 14.37 4.78
C MET A 283 -12.27 14.14 3.78
N LYS A 284 -11.23 14.98 3.77
CA LYS A 284 -10.02 14.81 2.96
C LYS A 284 -8.95 13.96 3.66
N LYS A 285 -9.15 13.61 4.93
CA LYS A 285 -8.20 12.86 5.76
C LYS A 285 -8.94 11.88 6.67
N VAL A 286 -9.68 10.96 6.05
CA VAL A 286 -10.40 9.91 6.75
C VAL A 286 -9.40 8.89 7.29
N GLU A 287 -9.52 8.48 8.56
CA GLU A 287 -8.69 7.38 9.07
C GLU A 287 -9.03 6.07 8.37
N PHE A 288 -8.00 5.37 7.86
CA PHE A 288 -8.20 4.23 6.96
C PHE A 288 -9.02 3.10 7.60
N TYR A 289 -8.60 2.58 8.76
CA TYR A 289 -9.24 1.40 9.35
C TYR A 289 -10.69 1.66 9.80
N PRO A 290 -10.99 2.71 10.58
CA PRO A 290 -12.37 3.00 10.96
C PRO A 290 -13.24 3.35 9.75
N GLY A 291 -12.67 4.08 8.78
CA GLY A 291 -13.38 4.48 7.58
C GLY A 291 -13.74 3.28 6.69
N SER A 292 -12.76 2.41 6.46
CA SER A 292 -12.95 1.17 5.68
C SER A 292 -13.96 0.25 6.36
N GLN A 293 -13.85 0.05 7.68
CA GLN A 293 -14.82 -0.73 8.44
C GLN A 293 -16.25 -0.19 8.28
N LEU A 294 -16.43 1.13 8.35
CA LEU A 294 -17.74 1.76 8.18
C LEU A 294 -18.31 1.52 6.77
N VAL A 295 -17.49 1.68 5.73
CA VAL A 295 -17.93 1.46 4.34
C VAL A 295 -18.37 0.02 4.13
N HIS A 296 -17.56 -0.97 4.55
CA HIS A 296 -17.92 -2.38 4.44
C HIS A 296 -19.18 -2.73 5.25
N LEU A 297 -19.30 -2.24 6.48
CA LEU A 297 -20.49 -2.48 7.30
C LEU A 297 -21.77 -1.93 6.63
N VAL A 298 -21.68 -0.72 6.07
CA VAL A 298 -22.83 -0.11 5.37
C VAL A 298 -23.13 -0.87 4.08
N LEU A 299 -22.11 -1.29 3.33
CA LEU A 299 -22.28 -2.12 2.14
C LEU A 299 -23.00 -3.44 2.47
N ASP A 300 -22.51 -4.19 3.45
CA ASP A 300 -23.11 -5.44 3.92
C ASP A 300 -24.58 -5.25 4.31
N ALA A 301 -24.88 -4.21 5.10
CA ALA A 301 -26.24 -3.90 5.54
C ALA A 301 -27.18 -3.59 4.36
N ARG A 302 -26.69 -2.92 3.32
CA ARG A 302 -27.49 -2.60 2.12
C ARG A 302 -27.73 -3.82 1.25
N MET A 303 -26.73 -4.67 1.09
CA MET A 303 -26.88 -5.94 0.37
C MET A 303 -27.92 -6.84 1.04
N LEU A 304 -27.90 -6.92 2.38
CA LEU A 304 -28.92 -7.66 3.14
C LEU A 304 -30.34 -7.06 3.00
N ASP A 305 -30.46 -5.74 2.92
CA ASP A 305 -31.75 -5.09 2.71
C ASP A 305 -32.33 -5.41 1.32
N CYS A 306 -31.49 -5.46 0.29
CA CYS A 306 -31.88 -5.91 -1.05
C CYS A 306 -32.35 -7.38 -1.03
N TRP A 307 -31.61 -8.27 -0.36
CA TRP A 307 -32.02 -9.67 -0.18
C TRP A 307 -33.36 -9.81 0.55
N ARG A 308 -33.57 -9.00 1.59
CA ARG A 308 -34.84 -8.94 2.32
C ARG A 308 -36.01 -8.61 1.38
N PHE A 309 -35.84 -7.61 0.51
CA PHE A 309 -36.87 -7.21 -0.44
C PHE A 309 -37.23 -8.37 -1.39
N ILE A 310 -36.22 -9.00 -2.01
CA ILE A 310 -36.40 -10.14 -2.92
C ILE A 310 -37.10 -11.31 -2.21
N ALA A 311 -36.68 -11.65 -1.00
CA ALA A 311 -37.27 -12.74 -0.23
C ALA A 311 -38.71 -12.46 0.22
N SER A 312 -39.06 -11.18 0.44
CA SER A 312 -40.40 -10.75 0.86
C SER A 312 -41.40 -10.55 -0.30
N GLY A 313 -40.91 -10.19 -1.49
CA GLY A 313 -41.74 -9.93 -2.68
C GLY A 313 -42.50 -11.15 -3.20
N ASN A 314 -42.01 -12.37 -2.93
CA ASN A 314 -42.65 -13.61 -3.36
C ASN A 314 -43.81 -14.09 -2.45
N ARG A 315 -44.22 -13.31 -1.44
CA ARG A 315 -45.34 -13.69 -0.54
C ARG A 315 -46.70 -13.07 -0.89
N GLN A 316 -46.80 -12.21 -1.91
CA GLN A 316 -48.07 -11.54 -2.24
C GLN A 316 -48.91 -12.16 -3.37
N GLU A 317 -48.48 -13.26 -4.02
CA GLU A 317 -49.26 -13.87 -5.12
C GLU A 317 -49.90 -15.25 -4.80
N GLY A 318 -49.86 -15.70 -3.53
CA GLY A 318 -50.32 -17.05 -3.13
C GLY A 318 -51.54 -17.09 -2.22
N GLY A 319 -52.43 -16.09 -2.26
CA GLY A 319 -53.65 -16.02 -1.45
C GLY A 319 -54.91 -16.05 -2.30
N HIS A 320 -55.29 -17.23 -2.79
CA HIS A 320 -56.65 -17.57 -3.15
C HIS A 320 -57.17 -18.61 -2.15
#